data_AF-A0A2V7VZJ1-F1
#
_entry.id   AF-A0A2V7VZJ1-F1
#
_cell.length_a   1.000
_cell.length_b   1.000
_cell.length_c   1.000
_cell.angle_alpha   90.00
_cell.angle_beta   90.00
_cell.angle_gamma   90.00
#
_symmetry.space_group_name_H-M   'P 1'
#
loop_
_entity.id
_entity.type
_entity.pdbx_description
1 polymer ?
#
loop_
_entity_poly.entity_id
_entity_poly.type
_entity_poly.pdbx_seq_one_letter_code
_entity_poly.pdbx_strand_id
1 'polypeptide(L)'
;MAEITSMKPLNGLIFAALLAVALPLAAQTAESQPRFKWIATPCDTWGCAIAAMAQSNGDPNIIILPTKSALHPWVVLKRMEIGVVDIPDDGPFLAECFGTMGEASARFSSIDSEKMPILITATDGGMIVICLHDTQPQAKKRAVRSP
;
A
#
# COMPACT_ATOMS: atom_id res chain seq x y z
N MET A 1 72.49 4.60 -24.37
CA MET A 1 72.36 3.34 -23.60
C MET A 1 71.85 3.70 -22.21
N ALA A 2 70.78 3.03 -21.78
CA ALA A 2 70.20 2.98 -20.42
C ALA A 2 69.68 4.32 -19.84
N GLU A 3 68.58 4.43 -19.08
CA GLU A 3 67.70 3.44 -18.44
C GLU A 3 66.37 4.17 -18.13
N ILE A 4 65.22 3.58 -18.46
CA ILE A 4 63.89 4.10 -18.04
C ILE A 4 63.58 3.46 -16.69
N THR A 5 63.66 4.22 -15.60
CA THR A 5 63.30 3.72 -14.27
C THR A 5 61.81 3.90 -14.02
N SER A 6 61.13 2.75 -14.03
CA SER A 6 59.76 2.43 -13.67
C SER A 6 59.16 3.26 -12.50
N MET A 7 58.04 3.92 -12.77
CA MET A 7 57.17 4.55 -11.76
C MET A 7 56.33 3.49 -11.02
N LYS A 8 56.46 3.45 -9.69
CA LYS A 8 55.69 2.61 -8.77
C LYS A 8 54.27 3.18 -8.60
N PRO A 9 53.18 2.41 -8.77
CA PRO A 9 51.83 2.93 -8.59
C PRO A 9 51.48 3.01 -7.10
N LEU A 10 51.82 4.14 -6.46
CA LEU A 10 51.46 4.43 -5.07
C LEU A 10 49.98 4.86 -4.89
N ASN A 11 49.19 4.88 -5.98
CA ASN A 11 47.82 5.39 -5.99
C ASN A 11 46.74 4.34 -5.67
N GLY A 12 47.09 3.05 -5.63
CA GLY A 12 46.12 1.97 -5.37
C GLY A 12 45.68 1.83 -3.91
N LEU A 13 46.53 2.23 -2.96
CA LEU A 13 46.27 2.04 -1.53
C LEU A 13 45.31 3.09 -0.94
N ILE A 14 45.24 4.29 -1.52
CA ILE A 14 44.34 5.36 -1.03
C ILE A 14 42.88 5.08 -1.45
N PHE A 15 42.67 4.53 -2.64
CA PHE A 15 41.33 4.15 -3.12
C PHE A 15 40.71 3.00 -2.32
N ALA A 16 41.53 2.04 -1.84
CA ALA A 16 41.04 0.95 -1.01
C ALA A 16 40.60 1.42 0.40
N ALA A 17 41.25 2.45 0.95
CA ALA A 17 40.92 2.99 2.28
C ALA A 17 39.63 3.83 2.29
N LEU A 18 39.34 4.55 1.20
CA LEU A 18 38.09 5.32 1.05
C LEU A 18 36.86 4.44 0.84
N LEU A 19 37.03 3.24 0.27
CA LEU A 19 35.93 2.30 0.05
C LEU A 19 35.49 1.56 1.33
N ALA A 20 36.37 1.45 2.32
CA ALA A 20 36.09 0.75 3.57
C ALA A 20 35.21 1.55 4.56
N VAL A 21 34.99 2.85 4.32
CA VAL A 21 34.10 3.69 5.15
C VAL A 21 32.65 3.68 4.63
N ALA A 22 32.41 3.11 3.44
CA ALA A 22 31.09 2.97 2.84
C ALA A 22 30.44 1.60 3.14
N LEU A 23 30.78 0.97 4.27
CA LEU A 23 29.97 -0.13 4.79
C LEU A 23 28.57 0.44 5.09
N PRO A 24 27.51 -0.05 4.43
CA PRO A 24 26.18 0.40 4.75
C PRO A 24 25.93 0.03 6.20
N LEU A 25 25.48 1.01 6.96
CA LEU A 25 24.82 0.84 8.24
C LEU A 25 23.51 0.06 7.99
N ALA A 26 23.61 -1.20 7.53
CA ALA A 26 22.54 -2.19 7.55
C ALA A 26 22.39 -2.70 9.00
N ALA A 27 22.40 -1.78 9.95
CA ALA A 27 21.99 -2.02 11.31
C ALA A 27 20.47 -2.02 11.31
N GLN A 28 19.90 -3.21 11.13
CA GLN A 28 18.71 -3.65 11.84
C GLN A 28 17.60 -2.59 11.94
N THR A 29 16.95 -2.28 10.81
CA THR A 29 15.52 -1.98 10.93
C THR A 29 14.89 -3.30 11.34
N ALA A 30 14.80 -3.56 12.65
CA ALA A 30 13.80 -4.49 13.15
C ALA A 30 12.49 -4.00 12.53
N GLU A 31 11.98 -4.77 11.57
CA GLU A 31 10.78 -4.44 10.82
C GLU A 31 9.65 -4.39 11.86
N SER A 32 9.41 -3.21 12.44
CA SER A 32 8.32 -3.03 13.37
C SER A 32 7.08 -3.34 12.57
N GLN A 33 6.45 -4.48 12.87
CA GLN A 33 5.16 -4.86 12.29
C GLN A 33 4.27 -3.61 12.28
N PRO A 34 3.63 -3.29 11.15
CA PRO A 34 2.86 -2.06 11.04
C PRO A 34 1.84 -2.03 12.17
N ARG A 35 1.87 -0.99 13.00
CA ARG A 35 0.95 -0.88 14.15
C ARG A 35 -0.51 -0.75 13.70
N PHE A 36 -0.73 -0.33 12.46
CA PHE A 36 -2.05 -0.05 11.92
C PHE A 36 -2.28 -0.72 10.58
N LYS A 37 -3.53 -1.08 10.32
CA LYS A 37 -4.03 -1.56 9.04
C LYS A 37 -5.22 -0.71 8.59
N TRP A 38 -5.34 -0.49 7.29
CA TRP A 38 -6.51 0.13 6.70
C TRP A 38 -7.47 -0.95 6.21
N ILE A 39 -8.75 -0.77 6.52
CA ILE A 39 -9.82 -1.69 6.10
C ILE A 39 -10.72 -0.95 5.14
N ALA A 40 -10.96 -1.53 3.97
CA ALA A 40 -11.84 -0.99 2.96
C ALA A 40 -13.20 -1.69 2.99
N THR A 41 -14.24 -0.97 3.39
CA THR A 41 -15.61 -1.48 3.43
C THR A 41 -16.43 -0.88 2.28
N PRO A 42 -17.01 -1.68 1.37
CA PRO A 42 -17.86 -1.17 0.31
C PRO A 42 -19.17 -0.61 0.87
N CYS A 43 -19.68 0.45 0.24
CA CYS A 43 -21.00 1.00 0.50
C CYS A 43 -21.74 1.22 -0.82
N ASP A 44 -22.93 0.64 -0.92
CA ASP A 44 -23.73 0.70 -2.16
C ASP A 44 -24.50 2.02 -2.31
N THR A 45 -24.54 2.84 -1.24
CA THR A 45 -25.24 4.14 -1.22
C THR A 45 -24.44 5.21 -0.47
N TRP A 46 -24.70 6.47 -0.79
CA TRP A 46 -24.17 7.60 -0.02
C TRP A 46 -24.61 7.56 1.44
N GLY A 47 -25.85 7.11 1.70
CA GLY A 47 -26.39 6.95 3.06
C GLY A 47 -25.57 5.98 3.91
N CYS A 48 -25.16 4.84 3.35
CA CYS A 48 -24.25 3.89 4.00
C CYS A 48 -22.93 4.56 4.37
N ALA A 49 -22.32 5.25 3.40
CA ALA A 49 -21.01 5.87 3.59
C ALA A 49 -21.05 6.98 4.66
N ILE A 50 -22.03 7.89 4.57
CA ILE A 50 -22.13 9.00 5.53
C ILE A 50 -22.53 8.54 6.92
N ALA A 51 -23.33 7.47 7.03
CA ALA A 51 -23.68 6.87 8.33
C ALA A 51 -22.44 6.31 9.03
N ALA A 52 -21.49 5.74 8.30
CA ALA A 52 -20.23 5.29 8.87
C ALA A 52 -19.43 6.47 9.46
N MET A 53 -19.33 7.60 8.73
CA MET A 53 -18.68 8.80 9.25
C MET A 53 -19.40 9.40 10.47
N ALA A 54 -20.73 9.45 10.44
CA ALA A 54 -21.52 9.95 11.56
C ALA A 54 -21.33 9.11 12.83
N GLN A 55 -21.33 7.78 12.70
CA GLN A 55 -21.08 6.85 13.82
C GLN A 55 -19.69 7.01 14.42
N SER A 56 -18.72 7.40 13.61
CA SER A 56 -17.36 7.65 14.08
C SER A 56 -17.12 9.02 14.69
N ASN A 57 -18.14 9.88 14.77
CA ASN A 57 -18.08 11.16 15.46
C ASN A 57 -16.86 12.04 15.05
N GLY A 58 -16.55 12.07 13.76
CA GLY A 58 -15.44 12.86 13.23
C GLY A 58 -14.04 12.26 13.43
N ASP A 59 -13.93 10.95 13.65
CA ASP A 59 -12.64 10.24 13.67
C ASP A 59 -11.85 10.51 12.36
N PRO A 60 -10.65 11.14 12.44
CA PRO A 60 -9.83 11.42 11.26
C PRO A 60 -9.25 10.16 10.61
N ASN A 61 -9.46 9.00 11.21
CA ASN A 61 -9.06 7.70 10.68
C ASN A 61 -10.14 7.05 9.81
N ILE A 62 -11.22 7.77 9.50
CA ILE A 62 -12.27 7.32 8.58
C ILE A 62 -12.33 8.23 7.37
N ILE A 63 -12.25 7.61 6.19
CA ILE A 63 -12.20 8.31 4.90
C ILE A 63 -13.25 7.69 3.99
N ILE A 64 -14.12 8.51 3.40
CA ILE A 64 -15.05 8.08 2.34
C ILE A 64 -14.45 8.46 0.99
N LEU A 65 -14.40 7.49 0.07
CA LEU A 65 -14.00 7.73 -1.30
C LEU A 65 -15.07 7.25 -2.28
N PRO A 66 -15.36 8.01 -3.34
CA PRO A 66 -16.12 7.50 -4.46
C PRO A 66 -15.27 6.48 -5.24
N THR A 67 -15.92 5.49 -5.81
CA THR A 67 -15.28 4.53 -6.73
C THR A 67 -15.91 4.63 -8.12
N LYS A 68 -15.30 3.96 -9.10
CA LYS A 68 -15.89 3.82 -10.45
C LYS A 68 -16.80 2.59 -10.57
N SER A 69 -17.00 1.82 -9.49
CA SER A 69 -17.82 0.62 -9.48
C SER A 69 -19.31 0.98 -9.43
N ALA A 70 -20.11 0.40 -10.32
CA ALA A 70 -21.56 0.52 -10.26
C ALA A 70 -22.17 -0.29 -9.10
N LEU A 71 -21.52 -1.37 -8.67
CA LEU A 71 -21.97 -2.20 -7.55
C LEU A 71 -21.60 -1.58 -6.21
N HIS A 72 -20.42 -0.96 -6.12
CA HIS A 72 -19.89 -0.40 -4.88
C HIS A 72 -19.41 1.05 -5.12
N PRO A 73 -20.33 2.00 -5.38
CA PRO A 73 -20.00 3.38 -5.72
C PRO A 73 -19.22 4.13 -4.63
N TRP A 74 -19.23 3.64 -3.39
CA TRP A 74 -18.49 4.22 -2.28
C TRP A 74 -17.65 3.16 -1.58
N VAL A 75 -16.50 3.58 -1.06
CA VAL A 75 -15.70 2.79 -0.14
C VAL A 75 -15.42 3.63 1.11
N VAL A 76 -15.60 3.02 2.28
CA VAL A 76 -15.25 3.59 3.57
C VAL A 76 -13.96 2.93 4.01
N LEU A 77 -12.92 3.73 4.18
CA LEU A 77 -11.67 3.31 4.78
C LEU A 77 -11.72 3.58 6.27
N LYS A 78 -11.28 2.61 7.07
CA LYS A 78 -11.08 2.76 8.50
C LYS A 78 -9.70 2.28 8.90
N ARG A 79 -8.94 3.13 9.59
CA ARG A 79 -7.68 2.71 10.21
C ARG A 79 -7.99 1.95 11.50
N MET A 80 -7.35 0.82 11.66
CA MET A 80 -7.46 -0.03 12.86
C MET A 80 -6.06 -0.34 13.38
N GLU A 81 -5.91 -0.45 14.70
CA GLU A 81 -4.69 -0.96 15.31
C GLU A 81 -4.63 -2.48 15.16
N ILE A 82 -3.49 -3.00 14.70
CA ILE A 82 -3.29 -4.43 14.48
C ILE A 82 -3.32 -5.16 15.82
N GLY A 83 -4.08 -6.26 15.89
CA GLY A 83 -4.23 -7.08 17.11
C GLY A 83 -5.41 -6.69 18.00
N VAL A 84 -6.14 -5.61 17.71
CA VAL A 84 -7.38 -5.25 18.43
C VAL A 84 -8.58 -6.04 17.90
N VAL A 85 -8.63 -6.30 16.59
CA VAL A 85 -9.64 -7.12 15.93
C VAL A 85 -9.02 -7.81 14.71
N ASP A 86 -9.11 -9.14 14.62
CA ASP A 86 -8.88 -9.87 13.36
C ASP A 86 -10.10 -9.66 12.46
N ILE A 87 -10.05 -8.65 11.61
CA ILE A 87 -11.07 -8.44 10.58
C ILE A 87 -10.57 -9.15 9.31
N PRO A 88 -11.27 -10.20 8.84
CA PRO A 88 -10.87 -10.87 7.60
C PRO A 88 -10.89 -9.88 6.42
N ASP A 89 -9.89 -9.96 5.54
CA ASP A 89 -9.85 -9.23 4.26
C ASP A 89 -10.76 -9.92 3.21
N ASP A 90 -11.97 -10.31 3.61
CA ASP A 90 -12.95 -10.94 2.72
C ASP A 90 -13.81 -9.93 1.94
N GLY A 91 -13.59 -8.64 2.19
CA GLY A 91 -14.20 -7.55 1.45
C GLY A 91 -13.75 -7.48 -0.01
N PRO A 92 -14.58 -6.92 -0.91
CA PRO A 92 -14.25 -6.80 -2.33
C PRO A 92 -13.13 -5.80 -2.62
N PHE A 93 -12.71 -5.00 -1.64
CA PHE A 93 -11.60 -4.06 -1.76
C PHE A 93 -10.44 -4.45 -0.83
N LEU A 94 -9.22 -4.32 -1.35
CA LEU A 94 -7.99 -4.35 -0.55
C LEU A 94 -7.51 -2.92 -0.33
N ALA A 95 -6.95 -2.64 0.84
CA ALA A 95 -6.25 -1.40 1.14
C ALA A 95 -4.84 -1.72 1.61
N GLU A 96 -3.85 -1.34 0.80
CA GLU A 96 -2.43 -1.52 1.07
C GLU A 96 -1.80 -0.19 1.49
N CYS A 97 -0.99 -0.20 2.55
CA CYS A 97 -0.34 1.00 3.07
C CYS A 97 1.16 0.98 2.76
N PHE A 98 1.69 2.12 2.34
CA PHE A 98 3.10 2.30 1.96
C PHE A 98 3.72 3.46 2.72
N GLY A 99 5.01 3.33 3.04
CA GLY A 99 5.77 4.36 3.75
C GLY A 99 6.14 5.53 2.85
N THR A 100 6.19 5.32 1.53
CA THR A 100 6.61 6.36 0.58
C THR A 100 5.67 6.49 -0.62
N MET A 101 5.63 7.70 -1.21
CA MET A 101 4.94 7.96 -2.47
C MET A 101 5.49 7.11 -3.62
N GLY A 102 6.80 6.84 -3.64
CA GLY A 102 7.45 6.05 -4.69
C GLY A 102 6.94 4.61 -4.72
N GLU A 103 6.91 3.94 -3.56
CA GLU A 103 6.38 2.58 -3.43
C GLU A 103 4.89 2.53 -3.78
N ALA A 104 4.10 3.46 -3.24
CA ALA A 104 2.66 3.52 -3.50
C ALA A 104 2.35 3.74 -4.98
N SER A 105 3.09 4.62 -5.66
CA SER A 105 2.92 4.91 -7.09
C SER A 105 3.33 3.72 -7.96
N ALA A 106 4.40 3.01 -7.58
CA ALA A 106 4.79 1.78 -8.25
C ALA A 106 3.71 0.70 -8.09
N ARG A 107 3.14 0.54 -6.88
CA ARG A 107 2.03 -0.37 -6.66
C ARG A 107 0.80 0.03 -7.48
N PHE A 108 0.38 1.28 -7.38
CA PHE A 108 -0.78 1.82 -8.10
C PHE A 108 -0.69 1.56 -9.61
N SER A 109 0.48 1.81 -10.21
CA SER A 109 0.69 1.61 -11.65
C SER A 109 0.80 0.14 -12.07
N SER A 110 1.13 -0.77 -11.14
CA SER A 110 1.16 -2.21 -11.39
C SER A 110 -0.22 -2.88 -11.37
N ILE A 111 -1.23 -2.21 -10.81
CA ILE A 111 -2.59 -2.77 -10.68
C ILE A 111 -3.34 -2.57 -11.99
N ASP A 112 -4.02 -3.62 -12.44
CA ASP A 112 -4.91 -3.54 -13.60
C ASP A 112 -5.95 -2.44 -13.42
N SER A 113 -6.12 -1.59 -14.44
CA SER A 113 -7.13 -0.55 -14.47
C SER A 113 -8.55 -1.06 -14.23
N GLU A 114 -8.86 -2.31 -14.58
CA GLU A 114 -10.15 -2.95 -14.32
C GLU A 114 -10.43 -3.16 -12.82
N LYS A 115 -9.37 -3.24 -12.01
CA LYS A 115 -9.48 -3.29 -10.53
C LYS A 115 -9.71 -1.92 -9.91
N MET A 116 -9.81 -0.87 -10.74
CA MET A 116 -10.14 0.50 -10.35
C MET A 116 -9.28 1.00 -9.18
N PRO A 117 -7.94 1.04 -9.33
CA PRO A 117 -7.07 1.44 -8.25
C PRO A 117 -7.30 2.91 -7.87
N ILE A 118 -7.19 3.21 -6.58
CA ILE A 118 -7.24 4.56 -6.01
C ILE A 118 -5.99 4.76 -5.15
N LEU A 119 -5.28 5.86 -5.34
CA LEU A 119 -4.13 6.26 -4.53
C LEU A 119 -4.50 7.51 -3.73
N ILE A 120 -4.33 7.45 -2.42
CA ILE A 120 -4.56 8.60 -1.53
C ILE A 120 -3.43 8.72 -0.49
N THR A 121 -3.37 9.89 0.12
CA THR A 121 -2.55 10.13 1.32
C THR A 121 -3.45 10.11 2.54
N ALA A 122 -3.07 9.33 3.54
CA ALA A 122 -3.71 9.27 4.84
C ALA A 122 -3.42 10.53 5.66
N THR A 123 -4.18 10.74 6.74
CA THR A 123 -4.03 11.90 7.64
C THR A 123 -2.70 11.93 8.40
N ASP A 124 -2.01 10.79 8.50
CA ASP A 124 -0.67 10.67 9.09
C ASP A 124 0.47 10.77 8.06
N GLY A 125 0.16 11.06 6.81
CA GLY A 125 1.13 11.15 5.71
C GLY A 125 1.48 9.82 5.07
N GLY A 126 0.95 8.69 5.55
CA GLY A 126 1.09 7.39 4.89
C GLY A 126 0.37 7.35 3.55
N MET A 127 0.85 6.52 2.63
CA MET A 127 0.24 6.37 1.31
C MET A 127 -0.64 5.12 1.27
N ILE A 128 -1.86 5.22 0.77
CA ILE A 128 -2.79 4.09 0.69
C ILE A 128 -3.15 3.84 -0.77
N VAL A 129 -2.99 2.59 -1.21
CA VAL A 129 -3.49 2.10 -2.49
C VAL A 129 -4.68 1.19 -2.23
N ILE A 130 -5.79 1.44 -2.90
CA ILE A 130 -7.05 0.70 -2.75
C ILE A 130 -7.40 0.10 -4.10
N CYS A 131 -7.81 -1.15 -4.17
CA CYS A 131 -8.25 -1.77 -5.42
C CYS A 131 -9.24 -2.89 -5.16
N LEU A 132 -9.97 -3.30 -6.20
CA LEU A 132 -10.82 -4.48 -6.13
C LEU A 132 -9.99 -5.77 -6.02
N HIS A 133 -10.47 -6.68 -5.19
CA HIS A 133 -9.92 -8.02 -5.01
C HIS A 133 -10.66 -9.04 -5.90
N ASP A 134 -9.92 -9.93 -6.55
CA ASP A 134 -10.48 -10.95 -7.46
C ASP A 134 -11.28 -12.06 -6.75
N THR A 135 -11.38 -12.05 -5.42
CA THR A 135 -11.98 -13.15 -4.64
C THR A 135 -13.50 -13.13 -4.53
N GLN A 136 -14.23 -12.32 -5.32
CA GLN A 136 -15.64 -12.63 -5.52
C GLN A 136 -15.77 -13.82 -6.49
N PRO A 137 -16.17 -15.03 -6.03
CA PRO A 137 -16.73 -15.99 -6.98
C PRO A 137 -17.97 -15.32 -7.56
N GLN A 138 -17.92 -14.97 -8.85
CA GLN A 138 -19.11 -14.49 -9.56
C GLN A 138 -20.26 -15.41 -9.19
N ALA A 139 -21.28 -14.85 -8.53
CA ALA A 139 -22.46 -15.59 -8.13
C ALA A 139 -22.90 -16.42 -9.34
N LYS A 140 -22.74 -17.75 -9.26
CA LYS A 140 -23.20 -18.68 -10.28
C LYS A 140 -24.62 -18.28 -10.59
N LYS A 141 -24.86 -17.76 -11.81
CA LYS A 141 -26.19 -17.50 -12.34
C LYS A 141 -26.98 -18.77 -12.11
N ARG A 142 -27.82 -18.77 -11.08
CA ARG A 142 -28.72 -19.87 -10.77
C ARG A 142 -29.74 -19.78 -11.88
N ALA A 143 -29.51 -20.54 -12.95
CA ALA A 143 -30.52 -20.83 -13.96
C ALA A 143 -31.63 -21.59 -13.23
N VAL A 144 -32.56 -20.84 -12.64
CA VAL A 144 -33.81 -21.39 -12.15
C VAL A 144 -34.62 -21.71 -13.40
N ARG A 145 -34.58 -22.99 -13.75
CA ARG A 145 -35.45 -23.62 -14.74
C ARG A 145 -36.87 -23.55 -14.17
N SER A 146 -37.74 -22.75 -14.77
CA SER A 146 -39.18 -22.77 -14.46
C SER A 146 -39.74 -24.18 -14.73
N PRO A 147 -40.62 -24.70 -13.86
CA PRO A 147 -41.62 -25.68 -14.27
C PRO A 147 -42.70 -25.02 -15.16
#